data_AF-A0A2M7F7S9-F1
#
_entry.id   AF-A0A2M7F7S9-F1
#
_cell.length_a   1.000
_cell.length_b   1.000
_cell.length_c   1.000
_cell.angle_alpha   90.00
_cell.angle_beta   90.00
_cell.angle_gamma   90.00
#
_symmetry.space_group_name_H-M   'P 1'
#
loop_
_entity.id
_entity.type
_entity.pdbx_description
1 polymer ?
#
loop_
_entity_poly.entity_id
_entity_poly.type
_entity_poly.pdbx_seq_one_letter_code
_entity_poly.pdbx_strand_id
1 'polypeptide(L)' 'MRIAFLVQGLETPRTRYRVRQYLPLFHKQEVETRVINIPRGTMRRLRDFRSLDEFDVVVLQKRLF' A
#
# COMPACT_ATOMS: atom_id res chain seq x y z
N MET A 1 -5.14 12.73 -6.54
CA MET A 1 -4.79 12.23 -5.19
C MET A 1 -4.11 10.88 -5.33
N ARG A 2 -3.07 10.61 -4.53
CA ARG A 2 -2.25 9.40 -4.56
C ARG A 2 -2.32 8.65 -3.24
N ILE A 3 -2.68 7.36 -3.30
CA ILE A 3 -2.78 6.50 -2.12
C ILE A 3 -1.79 5.33 -2.24
N ALA A 4 -0.94 5.15 -1.23
CA ALA A 4 -0.13 3.96 -1.06
C ALA A 4 -0.76 2.98 -0.08
N PHE A 5 -0.98 1.73 -0.51
CA PHE A 5 -1.41 0.63 0.34
C PHE A 5 -0.21 -0.25 0.72
N LEU A 6 0.18 -0.21 1.99
CA LEU A 6 1.24 -1.04 2.55
C LEU A 6 0.66 -2.38 3.03
N VAL A 7 1.09 -3.48 2.41
CA VAL A 7 0.56 -4.83 2.67
C VAL A 7 1.67 -5.84 2.98
N GLN A 8 1.32 -6.91 3.72
CA GLN A 8 2.19 -8.08 3.88
C GLN A 8 1.73 -9.18 2.93
N GLY A 9 2.40 -9.29 1.77
CA GLY A 9 2.10 -10.25 0.71
C GLY A 9 0.98 -9.78 -0.22
N LEU A 10 1.30 -9.64 -1.50
CA LEU A 10 0.39 -9.16 -2.55
C LEU A 10 -0.75 -10.15 -2.83
N GLU A 11 -0.45 -11.45 -2.76
CA GLU A 11 -1.39 -12.54 -3.10
C GLU A 11 -2.00 -13.24 -1.89
N THR A 12 -1.99 -12.61 -0.72
CA THR A 12 -2.73 -13.15 0.41
C THR A 12 -4.23 -12.90 0.23
N PRO A 13 -5.11 -13.84 0.65
CA PRO A 13 -6.57 -13.61 0.61
C PRO A 13 -6.98 -12.30 1.31
N ARG A 14 -6.28 -11.97 2.40
CA ARG A 14 -6.48 -10.74 3.19
C ARG A 14 -6.20 -9.48 2.37
N THR A 15 -5.11 -9.47 1.58
CA THR A 15 -4.77 -8.34 0.68
C THR A 15 -5.75 -8.26 -0.48
N ARG A 16 -6.12 -9.39 -1.09
CA ARG A 16 -7.12 -9.42 -2.17
C ARG A 16 -8.46 -8.82 -1.73
N TYR A 17 -8.98 -9.24 -0.58
CA TYR A 17 -10.28 -8.77 -0.10
C TYR A 17 -10.24 -7.31 0.35
N ARG A 18 -9.21 -6.89 1.10
CA ARG A 18 -9.19 -5.55 1.74
C ARG A 18 -8.55 -4.44 0.92
N VAL A 19 -7.83 -4.77 -0.16
CA VAL A 19 -7.14 -3.77 -0.98
C VAL A 19 -7.61 -3.87 -2.43
N ARG A 20 -7.51 -5.04 -3.07
CA ARG A 20 -7.84 -5.17 -4.51
C ARG A 20 -9.30 -4.86 -4.82
N GLN A 21 -10.23 -5.09 -3.90
CA GLN A 21 -11.65 -4.77 -4.11
C GLN A 21 -11.92 -3.26 -4.23
N TYR A 22 -11.10 -2.41 -3.61
CA TYR A 22 -11.31 -0.97 -3.61
C TYR A 22 -10.57 -0.24 -4.74
N LEU A 23 -9.52 -0.85 -5.31
CA LEU A 23 -8.74 -0.23 -6.39
C LEU A 23 -9.61 0.22 -7.59
N PRO A 24 -10.61 -0.56 -8.06
CA PRO A 24 -11.48 -0.12 -9.15
C PRO A 24 -12.33 1.10 -8.79
N LEU A 25 -12.75 1.22 -7.52
CA LEU A 25 -13.52 2.37 -7.05
C LEU A 25 -12.65 3.64 -7.06
N PHE A 26 -11.43 3.55 -6.52
CA PHE A 26 -10.48 4.65 -6.52
C PHE A 26 -10.11 5.08 -7.94
N HIS A 27 -9.87 4.13 -8.83
CA HIS A 27 -9.60 4.42 -10.24
C HIS A 27 -10.76 5.15 -10.93
N LYS A 28 -12.00 4.75 -10.66
CA LYS A 28 -13.20 5.47 -11.18
C LYS A 28 -13.31 6.91 -10.66
N GLN A 29 -12.69 7.22 -9.53
CA GLN A 29 -12.63 8.56 -8.94
C GLN A 29 -11.34 9.31 -9.29
N GLU A 30 -10.57 8.82 -10.27
CA GLU A 30 -9.29 9.42 -10.70
C GLU A 30 -8.26 9.50 -9.56
N VAL A 31 -8.37 8.60 -8.59
CA VAL A 31 -7.42 8.43 -7.50
C VAL A 31 -6.37 7.40 -7.93
N GLU A 32 -5.11 7.83 -7.98
CA GLU A 32 -3.99 6.96 -8.27
C GLU A 32 -3.69 6.11 -7.04
N THR A 33 -3.61 4.79 -7.21
CA THR A 33 -3.39 3.86 -6.10
C THR A 33 -2.21 2.94 -6.39
N ARG A 34 -1.33 2.77 -5.39
CA ARG A 34 -0.17 1.88 -5.48
C ARG A 34 -0.21 0.88 -4.33
N VAL A 35 -0.12 -0.41 -4.65
CA VAL A 35 -0.01 -1.47 -3.62
C VAL A 35 1.45 -1.86 -3.47
N ILE A 36 2.00 -1.63 -2.27
CA ILE A 36 3.41 -1.84 -1.96
C ILE A 36 3.51 -2.97 -0.94
N ASN A 37 4.27 -4.01 -1.29
CA ASN A 37 4.59 -5.08 -0.36
C ASN A 37 5.66 -4.60 0.63
N ILE A 38 5.38 -4.65 1.93
CA ILE A 38 6.32 -4.21 2.96
C ILE A 38 7.54 -5.15 2.95
N PRO A 39 8.76 -4.61 2.71
CA PRO A 39 9.96 -5.44 2.70
C PRO A 39 10.27 -5.98 4.10
N ARG A 40 10.90 -7.16 4.14
CA ARG A 40 11.54 -7.68 5.36
C ARG A 40 12.86 -6.91 5.61
N GLY A 41 13.15 -6.62 6.87
CA GLY A 41 14.37 -5.94 7.30
C GLY A 41 14.25 -4.41 7.44
N THR A 42 14.85 -3.87 8.49
CA THR A 42 14.69 -2.46 8.92
C THR A 42 15.25 -1.46 7.91
N MET A 43 16.44 -1.71 7.34
CA MET A 43 17.05 -0.79 6.36
C MET A 43 16.24 -0.71 5.07
N ARG A 44 15.74 -1.84 4.57
CA ARG A 44 14.95 -1.88 3.34
C ARG A 44 13.61 -1.16 3.52
N ARG A 45 12.98 -1.29 4.70
CA ARG A 45 11.80 -0.48 5.06
C ARG A 45 12.09 1.00 5.05
N LEU A 46 13.20 1.44 5.67
CA LEU A 46 13.51 2.87 5.74
C LEU A 46 13.66 3.48 4.34
N ARG A 47 14.32 2.80 3.42
CA ARG A 47 14.44 3.24 2.02
C ARG A 47 13.08 3.31 1.32
N ASP A 48 12.29 2.25 1.40
CA ASP A 48 11.00 2.17 0.73
C ASP A 48 9.95 3.09 1.40
N PHE A 49 10.17 3.52 2.65
CA PHE A 49 9.34 4.50 3.34
C PHE A 49 9.69 5.95 2.97
N ARG A 50 10.92 6.22 2.55
CA ARG A 50 11.28 7.55 2.02
C ARG A 50 10.51 7.89 0.75
N SER A 51 10.28 6.90 -0.12
CA SER A 51 9.46 7.08 -1.32
C SER A 51 7.96 7.17 -1.03
N LEU A 52 7.53 7.22 0.23
CA LEU A 52 6.11 7.43 0.56
C LEU A 52 5.72 8.90 0.57
N ASP A 53 6.70 9.81 0.46
CA ASP A 53 6.47 11.25 0.36
C ASP A 53 5.71 11.66 -0.92
N GLU A 54 5.77 10.84 -1.97
CA GLU A 54 5.03 11.05 -3.23
C GLU A 54 3.51 10.83 -3.11
N PHE A 55 3.03 10.33 -1.96
CA PHE A 55 1.63 9.99 -1.71
C PHE A 55 0.97 10.95 -0.74
N ASP A 56 -0.29 11.31 -1.04
CA ASP A 56 -1.13 12.10 -0.14
C ASP A 56 -1.61 11.28 1.07
N VAL A 57 -1.83 9.97 0.87
CA VAL A 57 -2.35 9.06 1.90
C VAL A 57 -1.59 7.74 1.89
N VAL A 58 -1.21 7.27 3.08
CA VAL A 58 -0.61 5.94 3.28
C VAL A 58 -1.52 5.09 4.16
N VAL A 59 -2.01 3.98 3.59
CA VAL A 59 -2.85 3.01 4.28
C VAL A 59 -2.02 1.79 4.69
N LEU A 60 -1.89 1.58 5.99
CA LEU A 60 -1.20 0.43 6.55
C LEU A 60 -2.18 -0.69 6.92
N GLN A 61 -2.12 -1.82 6.22
CA GLN A 61 -3.09 -2.92 6.36
C GLN A 61 -2.84 -3.84 7.58
N LYS A 62 -1.68 -3.73 8.25
CA LYS A 62 -1.32 -4.49 9.45
C LYS A 62 -0.27 -3.72 10.28
N ARG A 63 -0.24 -3.91 11.60
CA ARG A 63 0.83 -3.40 12.47
C ARG A 63 2.22 -3.74 11.91
N LEU A 64 3.12 -2.75 11.98
CA LEU A 64 4.51 -2.86 11.50
C LEU A 64 5.41 -3.73 12.40
N PHE A 65 4.86 -4.22 13.51
CA PHE A 65 5.50 -4.98 14.57
C PHE A 65 4.49 -5.95 15.17
#